data_AF-A0A257ZH89-F1
#
_entry.id   AF-A0A257ZH89-F1
#
_cell.length_a   1.000
_cell.length_b   1.000
_cell.length_c   1.000
_cell.angle_alpha   90.00
_cell.angle_beta   90.00
_cell.angle_gamma   90.00
#
_symmetry.space_group_name_H-M   'P 1'
#
loop_
_entity.id
_entity.type
_entity.pdbx_description
1 polymer ?
#
loop_
_entity_poly.entity_id
_entity_poly.type
_entity_poly.pdbx_seq_one_letter_code
_entity_poly.pdbx_strand_id
1 'polypeptide(L)'
;LDGHVLFSPGHTLASVTYVIGDAAFIHDTLFMPDSGSARADFPGGSARALWASIQKILALPDGTRLFTGHDYRPGGREARWESTVAEQKRANPHVAGMDEAGFVALRAARDKTLPMPKLILHALQVNIRGGRLPEAEDNGRRYLKIPLDALKGAAW
;
A
#
# COMPACT_ATOMS: atom_id res chain seq x y z
N LEU A 1 18.15 -4.98 -18.98
CA LEU A 1 17.40 -3.95 -18.25
C LEU A 1 17.98 -3.91 -16.86
N ASP A 2 18.57 -2.78 -16.48
CA ASP A 2 19.07 -2.59 -15.12
C ASP A 2 17.89 -2.33 -14.18
N GLY A 3 18.01 -2.80 -12.95
CA GLY A 3 16.98 -2.61 -11.93
C GLY A 3 17.57 -2.55 -10.53
N HIS A 4 16.89 -1.83 -9.66
CA HIS A 4 17.24 -1.72 -8.25
C HIS A 4 15.98 -1.69 -7.39
N VAL A 5 16.17 -1.94 -6.09
CA VAL A 5 15.09 -1.95 -5.11
C VAL A 5 15.21 -0.74 -4.21
N LEU A 6 14.12 0.00 -4.08
CA LEU A 6 13.98 1.05 -3.07
C LEU A 6 13.24 0.46 -1.87
N PHE A 7 13.82 0.57 -0.68
CA PHE A 7 13.07 0.30 0.54
C PHE A 7 12.06 1.44 0.77
N SER A 8 10.77 1.09 0.76
CA SER A 8 9.64 2.04 0.76
C SER A 8 8.62 1.70 1.85
N PRO A 9 9.01 1.68 3.14
CA PRO A 9 8.11 1.37 4.24
C PRO A 9 7.05 2.46 4.43
N GLY A 10 6.02 2.13 5.21
CA GLY A 10 5.03 3.09 5.68
C GLY A 10 3.61 2.54 5.62
N HIS A 11 3.23 1.93 4.50
CA HIS A 11 2.03 1.10 4.44
C HIS A 11 2.23 -0.18 5.27
N THR A 12 3.39 -0.82 5.11
CA THR A 12 3.90 -1.90 5.97
C THR A 12 5.38 -1.66 6.28
N LEU A 13 5.95 -2.45 7.21
CA LEU A 13 7.38 -2.41 7.54
C LEU A 13 8.29 -3.04 6.46
N ALA A 14 7.75 -3.87 5.57
CA ALA A 14 8.53 -4.68 4.62
C ALA A 14 8.34 -4.25 3.16
N SER A 15 7.67 -3.13 2.95
CA SER A 15 7.33 -2.62 1.62
C SER A 15 8.56 -2.18 0.83
N VAL A 16 8.59 -2.54 -0.46
CA VAL A 16 9.67 -2.21 -1.41
C VAL A 16 9.09 -1.82 -2.77
N THR A 17 9.77 -0.88 -3.43
CA THR A 17 9.50 -0.47 -4.81
C THR A 17 10.57 -1.06 -5.72
N TYR A 18 10.15 -1.75 -6.78
CA TYR A 18 11.06 -2.27 -7.81
C TYR A 18 11.17 -1.24 -8.94
N VAL A 19 12.37 -0.71 -9.17
CA VAL A 19 12.65 0.21 -10.29
C VAL A 19 13.39 -0.57 -11.37
N ILE A 20 12.82 -0.62 -12.58
CA ILE A 20 13.34 -1.41 -13.71
C ILE A 20 13.23 -0.56 -14.97
N GLY A 21 14.37 -0.15 -15.54
CA GLY A 21 14.38 0.76 -16.69
C GLY A 21 13.67 2.09 -16.40
N ASP A 22 12.63 2.41 -17.17
CA ASP A 22 11.80 3.61 -17.07
C ASP A 22 10.55 3.42 -16.20
N ALA A 23 10.42 2.28 -15.51
CA ALA A 23 9.24 1.92 -14.72
C ALA A 23 9.58 1.66 -13.25
N ALA A 24 8.63 1.96 -12.37
CA ALA A 24 8.66 1.60 -10.96
C ALA A 24 7.35 0.92 -10.54
N PHE A 25 7.44 -0.25 -9.92
CA PHE A 25 6.33 -0.97 -9.32
C PHE A 25 6.26 -0.59 -7.85
N ILE A 26 5.34 0.31 -7.51
CA ILE A 26 5.38 1.08 -6.26
C ILE A 26 4.50 0.51 -5.15
N HIS A 27 4.01 -0.73 -5.32
CA HIS A 27 3.12 -1.43 -4.39
C HIS A 27 1.97 -0.51 -3.88
N ASP A 28 1.48 -0.77 -2.67
CA ASP A 28 0.62 0.16 -1.94
C ASP A 28 1.44 1.29 -1.29
N THR A 29 1.87 2.27 -2.11
CA THR A 29 2.33 3.60 -1.65
C THR A 29 1.35 4.68 -2.11
N LEU A 30 1.47 5.10 -3.37
CA LEU A 30 0.51 5.94 -4.07
C LEU A 30 -0.43 5.03 -4.88
N PHE A 31 -1.68 5.45 -4.95
CA PHE A 31 -2.63 4.90 -5.92
C PHE A 31 -2.66 5.77 -7.17
N MET A 32 -3.61 5.52 -8.07
CA MET A 32 -3.90 6.43 -9.18
C MET A 32 -4.05 7.88 -8.66
N PRO A 33 -3.69 8.91 -9.45
CA PRO A 33 -3.69 10.30 -8.96
C PRO A 33 -5.02 10.75 -8.34
N ASP A 34 -6.16 10.22 -8.79
CA ASP A 34 -7.48 10.54 -8.23
C ASP A 34 -7.85 9.77 -6.95
N SER A 35 -6.99 8.84 -6.50
CA SER A 35 -7.25 7.92 -5.39
C SER A 35 -6.36 8.18 -4.17
N GLY A 36 -5.30 8.98 -4.32
CA GLY A 36 -4.45 9.39 -3.21
C GLY A 36 -3.38 8.35 -2.85
N SER A 37 -3.37 7.91 -1.60
CA SER A 37 -2.31 7.07 -1.01
C SER A 37 -2.90 5.92 -0.18
N ALA A 38 -2.06 4.91 0.05
CA ALA A 38 -2.37 3.79 0.94
C ALA A 38 -2.59 4.25 2.40
N ARG A 39 -3.30 3.40 3.16
CA ARG A 39 -3.44 3.49 4.62
C ARG A 39 -2.11 3.21 5.32
N ALA A 40 -1.91 3.68 6.54
CA ALA A 40 -0.68 3.52 7.30
C ALA A 40 -0.91 3.07 8.75
N ASP A 41 -2.01 2.38 9.02
CA ASP A 41 -2.48 1.95 10.34
C ASP A 41 -2.41 0.44 10.59
N PHE A 42 -1.84 -0.32 9.65
CA PHE A 42 -1.44 -1.71 9.93
C PHE A 42 -0.37 -1.76 11.03
N PRO A 43 -0.18 -2.92 11.70
CA PRO A 43 0.91 -3.09 12.66
C PRO A 43 2.26 -2.69 12.04
N GLY A 44 2.91 -1.68 12.64
CA GLY A 44 4.17 -1.11 12.13
C GLY A 44 4.04 -0.13 10.96
N GLY A 45 2.82 0.15 10.50
CA GLY A 45 2.53 1.23 9.56
C GLY A 45 2.85 2.61 10.16
N SER A 46 3.24 3.54 9.30
CA SER A 46 3.59 4.91 9.70
C SER A 46 3.38 5.87 8.53
N ALA A 47 2.47 6.83 8.71
CA ALA A 47 2.23 7.88 7.72
C ALA A 47 3.50 8.71 7.46
N ARG A 48 4.32 8.93 8.48
CA ARG A 48 5.60 9.64 8.33
C ARG A 48 6.58 8.87 7.46
N ALA A 49 6.72 7.56 7.71
CA ALA A 49 7.58 6.71 6.88
C ALA A 49 7.04 6.60 5.44
N LEU A 50 5.71 6.51 5.29
CA LEU A 50 5.06 6.48 3.99
C LEU A 50 5.34 7.76 3.20
N TRP A 51 5.26 8.93 3.83
CA TRP A 51 5.64 10.20 3.21
C TRP A 51 7.09 10.18 2.70
N ALA A 52 8.04 9.79 3.56
CA ALA A 52 9.46 9.71 3.17
C ALA A 52 9.68 8.76 1.98
N SER A 53 8.98 7.62 1.95
CA SER A 53 9.00 6.68 0.83
C SER A 53 8.41 7.26 -0.45
N ILE A 54 7.29 7.96 -0.35
CA ILE A 54 6.65 8.68 -1.47
C ILE A 54 7.61 9.73 -2.03
N GLN A 55 8.28 10.52 -1.19
CA GLN A 55 9.24 11.53 -1.64
C GLN A 55 10.42 10.91 -2.41
N LYS A 56 10.93 9.75 -1.97
CA LYS A 56 11.97 9.01 -2.72
C LYS A 56 11.47 8.54 -4.09
N ILE A 57 10.24 8.04 -4.18
CA ILE A 57 9.63 7.61 -5.44
C ILE A 57 9.41 8.81 -6.37
N LEU A 58 8.92 9.94 -5.84
CA LEU A 58 8.70 11.16 -6.63
C LEU A 58 10.00 11.90 -6.98
N ALA A 59 11.14 11.52 -6.41
CA ALA A 59 12.46 12.00 -6.81
C ALA A 59 13.00 11.30 -8.08
N LEU A 60 12.35 10.22 -8.54
CA LEU A 60 12.64 9.61 -9.85
C LEU A 60 12.32 10.61 -11.00
N PRO A 61 12.87 10.42 -12.21
CA PRO A 61 12.56 11.27 -13.36
C PRO A 61 11.06 11.39 -13.62
N ASP A 62 10.61 12.57 -14.06
CA ASP A 62 9.17 12.86 -14.22
C ASP A 62 8.45 11.91 -15.18
N GLY A 63 9.15 11.43 -16.22
CA GLY A 63 8.64 10.45 -17.17
C GLY A 63 8.61 9.00 -16.66
N THR A 64 9.09 8.73 -15.43
CA THR A 64 9.08 7.37 -14.87
C THR A 64 7.64 6.90 -14.71
N ARG A 65 7.34 5.75 -15.29
CA ARG A 65 6.04 5.09 -15.21
C ARG A 65 5.89 4.45 -13.84
N LEU A 66 4.80 4.76 -13.15
CA LEU A 66 4.52 4.27 -11.81
C LEU A 66 3.34 3.30 -11.87
N PHE A 67 3.59 2.05 -11.50
CA PHE A 67 2.60 0.99 -11.43
C PHE A 67 2.13 0.76 -10.00
N THR A 68 0.86 1.07 -9.72
CA THR A 68 0.23 0.90 -8.40
C THR A 68 -0.15 -0.56 -8.12
N GLY A 69 -0.12 -0.97 -6.85
CA GLY A 69 -0.57 -2.31 -6.44
C GLY A 69 -2.09 -2.50 -6.56
N HIS A 70 -2.87 -1.43 -6.38
CA HIS A 70 -4.34 -1.48 -6.43
C HIS A 70 -4.93 -0.24 -7.10
N ASP A 71 -6.14 -0.40 -7.62
CA ASP A 71 -7.02 0.67 -8.07
C ASP A 71 -8.46 0.43 -7.62
N TYR A 72 -9.05 1.43 -6.98
CA TYR A 72 -10.38 1.35 -6.38
C TYR A 72 -11.47 1.98 -7.27
N ARG A 73 -11.11 2.48 -8.47
CA ARG A 73 -12.05 2.99 -9.47
C ARG A 73 -13.00 4.08 -8.92
N PRO A 74 -12.49 5.18 -8.34
CA PRO A 74 -13.32 6.25 -7.81
C PRO A 74 -14.26 6.80 -8.89
N GLY A 75 -15.52 7.08 -8.52
CA GLY A 75 -16.54 7.55 -9.46
C GLY A 75 -17.00 6.51 -10.49
N GLY A 76 -16.67 5.23 -10.31
CA GLY A 76 -17.10 4.15 -11.20
C GLY A 76 -16.35 4.10 -12.53
N ARG A 77 -15.19 4.77 -12.63
CA ARG A 77 -14.36 4.73 -13.83
C ARG A 77 -13.78 3.34 -14.10
N GLU A 78 -13.30 3.13 -15.32
CA GLU A 78 -12.51 1.94 -15.67
C GLU A 78 -11.23 1.81 -14.83
N ALA A 79 -10.78 0.56 -14.70
CA ALA A 79 -9.55 0.23 -13.98
C ALA A 79 -8.33 0.87 -14.65
N ARG A 80 -7.43 1.39 -13.83
CA ARG A 80 -6.14 1.95 -14.24
C ARG A 80 -5.05 1.43 -13.32
N TRP A 81 -3.83 1.35 -13.81
CA TRP A 81 -2.70 0.77 -13.07
C TRP A 81 -1.42 1.59 -13.23
N GLU A 82 -1.37 2.46 -14.22
CA GLU A 82 -0.17 3.21 -14.61
C GLU A 82 -0.42 4.72 -14.52
N SER A 83 0.53 5.42 -13.94
CA SER A 83 0.66 6.88 -13.95
C SER A 83 2.12 7.25 -14.19
N THR A 84 2.46 8.52 -14.12
CA THR A 84 3.84 9.01 -14.11
C THR A 84 4.16 9.77 -12.83
N VAL A 85 5.45 9.92 -12.52
CA VAL A 85 5.90 10.82 -11.44
C VAL A 85 5.34 12.24 -11.64
N ALA A 86 5.35 12.75 -12.88
CA ALA A 86 4.83 14.08 -13.19
C ALA A 86 3.32 14.21 -12.90
N GLU A 87 2.53 13.19 -13.25
CA GLU A 87 1.09 13.16 -12.98
C GLU A 87 0.79 13.11 -11.48
N GLN A 88 1.53 12.31 -10.72
CA GLN A 88 1.36 12.23 -9.26
C GLN A 88 1.68 13.57 -8.60
N LYS A 89 2.83 14.18 -8.92
CA LYS A 89 3.22 15.51 -8.40
C LYS A 89 2.16 16.59 -8.68
N ARG A 90 1.56 16.55 -9.88
CA ARG A 90 0.59 17.56 -10.32
C ARG A 90 -0.80 17.37 -9.73
N ALA A 91 -1.29 16.13 -9.67
CA ALA A 91 -2.72 15.88 -9.53
C ALA A 91 -3.13 15.06 -8.30
N ASN A 92 -2.19 14.38 -7.62
CA ASN A 92 -2.58 13.53 -6.50
C ASN A 92 -2.87 14.38 -5.24
N PRO A 93 -4.10 14.34 -4.70
CA PRO A 93 -4.55 15.26 -3.66
C PRO A 93 -3.87 15.03 -2.31
N HIS A 94 -3.16 13.92 -2.13
CA HIS A 94 -2.40 13.65 -0.92
C HIS A 94 -0.94 14.13 -1.02
N VAL A 95 -0.47 14.60 -2.18
CA VAL A 95 0.93 15.00 -2.38
C VAL A 95 1.10 16.35 -3.08
N ALA A 96 0.22 16.70 -4.03
CA ALA A 96 0.30 17.95 -4.79
C ALA A 96 0.11 19.16 -3.85
N GLY A 97 1.17 19.96 -3.69
CA GLY A 97 1.19 21.10 -2.77
C GLY A 97 1.13 20.72 -1.28
N MET A 98 1.34 19.45 -0.94
CA MET A 98 1.28 18.93 0.42
C MET A 98 2.67 18.94 1.08
N ASP A 99 2.73 19.21 2.38
CA ASP A 99 3.92 18.99 3.19
C ASP A 99 3.79 17.74 4.07
N GLU A 100 4.88 17.36 4.76
CA GLU A 100 4.88 16.15 5.60
C GLU A 100 3.83 16.22 6.72
N ALA A 101 3.69 17.38 7.36
CA ALA A 101 2.77 17.56 8.47
C ALA A 101 1.31 17.42 8.02
N GLY A 102 0.96 18.05 6.90
CA GLY A 102 -0.35 17.95 6.26
C GLY A 102 -0.66 16.53 5.82
N PHE A 103 0.30 15.83 5.20
CA PHE A 103 0.11 14.42 4.82
C PHE A 103 -0.15 13.55 6.04
N VAL A 104 0.66 13.66 7.09
CA VAL A 104 0.50 12.85 8.32
C VAL A 104 -0.85 13.12 8.97
N ALA A 105 -1.28 14.38 9.05
CA ALA A 105 -2.58 14.75 9.62
C ALA A 105 -3.75 14.18 8.79
N LEU A 106 -3.72 14.36 7.46
CA LEU A 106 -4.70 13.79 6.54
C LEU A 106 -4.78 12.28 6.72
N ARG A 107 -3.63 11.61 6.76
CA ARG A 107 -3.55 10.15 6.76
C ARG A 107 -4.02 9.56 8.09
N ALA A 108 -3.61 10.16 9.21
CA ALA A 108 -4.06 9.77 10.54
C ALA A 108 -5.57 9.99 10.74
N ALA A 109 -6.14 11.08 10.21
CA ALA A 109 -7.57 11.33 10.28
C ALA A 109 -8.36 10.30 9.47
N ARG A 110 -7.92 10.02 8.23
CA ARG A 110 -8.63 9.10 7.34
C ARG A 110 -8.47 7.63 7.74
N ASP A 111 -7.33 7.20 8.27
CA ASP A 111 -7.14 5.81 8.67
C ASP A 111 -8.09 5.40 9.81
N LYS A 112 -8.42 6.33 10.72
CA LYS A 112 -9.42 6.11 11.79
C LYS A 112 -10.83 5.80 11.27
N THR A 113 -11.15 6.15 10.02
CA THR A 113 -12.47 5.91 9.43
C THR A 113 -12.53 4.64 8.60
N LEU A 114 -11.40 3.95 8.39
CA LEU A 114 -11.34 2.80 7.50
C LEU A 114 -11.67 1.51 8.25
N PRO A 115 -12.56 0.66 7.71
CA PRO A 115 -12.76 -0.67 8.27
C PRO A 115 -11.50 -1.54 8.07
N MET A 116 -11.41 -2.60 8.84
CA MET A 116 -10.44 -3.65 8.60
C MET A 116 -10.67 -4.27 7.20
N PRO A 117 -9.62 -4.53 6.39
CA PRO A 117 -9.81 -5.19 5.10
C PRO A 117 -10.41 -6.58 5.27
N LYS A 118 -11.43 -6.91 4.46
CA LYS A 118 -12.23 -8.14 4.58
C LYS A 118 -11.39 -9.43 4.66
N LEU A 119 -10.27 -9.48 3.94
CA LEU A 119 -9.42 -10.67 3.84
C LEU A 119 -8.12 -10.58 4.65
N ILE A 120 -7.92 -9.56 5.51
CA ILE A 120 -6.62 -9.33 6.16
C ILE A 120 -6.13 -10.56 6.94
N LEU A 121 -7.01 -11.19 7.72
CA LEU A 121 -6.65 -12.36 8.54
C LEU A 121 -6.32 -13.59 7.68
N HIS A 122 -7.00 -13.75 6.55
CA HIS A 122 -6.75 -14.83 5.61
C HIS A 122 -5.40 -14.62 4.91
N ALA A 123 -5.20 -13.42 4.37
CA ALA A 123 -4.02 -13.06 3.61
C ALA A 123 -2.75 -13.09 4.47
N LEU A 124 -2.77 -12.49 5.67
CA LEU A 124 -1.57 -12.43 6.53
C LEU A 124 -1.03 -13.81 6.88
N GLN A 125 -1.89 -14.76 7.24
CA GLN A 125 -1.48 -16.11 7.64
C GLN A 125 -0.75 -16.88 6.53
N VAL A 126 -1.08 -16.60 5.28
CA VAL A 126 -0.50 -17.24 4.10
C VAL A 126 0.71 -16.46 3.60
N ASN A 127 0.60 -15.13 3.54
CA ASN A 127 1.63 -14.26 2.96
C ASN A 127 2.92 -14.23 3.79
N ILE A 128 2.83 -14.23 5.13
CA ILE A 128 4.02 -14.29 5.99
C ILE A 128 4.79 -15.61 5.84
N ARG A 129 4.17 -16.64 5.25
CA ARG A 129 4.78 -17.94 4.96
C ARG A 129 5.25 -18.06 3.52
N GLY A 130 5.39 -16.95 2.80
CA GLY A 130 5.76 -16.94 1.39
C GLY A 130 4.72 -17.62 0.51
N GLY A 131 3.43 -17.47 0.83
CA GLY A 131 2.33 -18.05 0.05
C GLY A 131 1.93 -19.47 0.44
N ARG A 132 2.62 -20.11 1.41
CA ARG A 132 2.29 -21.46 1.86
C ARG A 132 1.07 -21.47 2.79
N LEU A 133 0.14 -22.37 2.51
CA LEU A 133 -0.99 -22.65 3.40
C LEU A 133 -0.49 -23.25 4.74
N PRO A 134 -1.27 -23.14 5.83
CA PRO A 134 -1.00 -23.89 7.07
C PRO A 134 -0.85 -25.38 6.82
N GLU A 135 0.03 -26.04 7.57
CA GLU A 135 0.13 -27.51 7.54
C GLU A 135 -1.21 -28.17 7.85
N ALA A 136 -1.39 -29.37 7.31
CA ALA A 136 -2.59 -30.14 7.58
C ALA A 136 -2.58 -30.61 9.05
N GLU A 137 -3.76 -30.63 9.66
CA GLU A 137 -3.98 -31.28 10.94
C GLU A 137 -4.10 -32.81 10.76
N ASP A 138 -4.33 -33.56 11.84
CA ASP A 138 -4.38 -35.04 11.85
C ASP A 138 -5.44 -35.63 10.91
N ASN A 139 -6.49 -34.88 10.61
CA ASN A 139 -7.55 -35.23 9.67
C ASN A 139 -7.20 -34.95 8.19
N GLY A 140 -5.96 -34.51 7.90
CA GLY A 140 -5.49 -34.21 6.55
C GLY A 140 -6.07 -32.93 5.94
N ARG A 141 -6.76 -32.09 6.73
CA ARG A 141 -7.32 -30.79 6.30
C ARG A 141 -6.48 -29.63 6.82
N ARG A 142 -6.55 -28.50 6.12
CA ARG A 142 -5.85 -27.25 6.47
C ARG A 142 -6.87 -26.22 6.94
N TYR A 143 -6.54 -25.49 8.00
CA TYR A 143 -7.44 -24.51 8.61
C TYR A 143 -6.77 -23.14 8.74
N LEU A 144 -7.49 -22.10 8.35
CA LEU A 144 -7.15 -20.73 8.74
C LEU A 144 -7.67 -20.46 10.15
N LYS A 145 -6.88 -19.78 10.97
CA LYS A 145 -7.24 -19.46 12.35
C LYS A 145 -7.76 -18.03 12.41
N ILE A 146 -9.01 -17.84 12.80
CA ILE A 146 -9.61 -16.51 12.99
C ILE A 146 -9.60 -16.22 14.49
N PRO A 147 -8.74 -15.31 14.98
CA PRO A 147 -8.72 -15.00 16.40
C PRO A 147 -9.95 -14.16 16.77
N LEU A 148 -10.73 -14.66 17.73
CA LEU A 148 -11.89 -13.96 18.27
C LEU A 148 -11.43 -12.95 19.32
N ASP A 149 -11.97 -11.73 19.28
CA ASP A 149 -11.73 -10.63 20.24
C ASP A 149 -10.26 -10.18 20.40
N ALA A 150 -9.36 -10.64 19.56
CA ALA A 150 -7.94 -10.28 19.62
C ALA A 150 -7.60 -8.97 18.89
N LEU A 151 -8.42 -8.56 17.92
CA LEU A 151 -8.20 -7.36 17.10
C LEU A 151 -9.36 -6.38 17.25
N LYS A 152 -9.13 -5.27 17.97
CA LYS A 152 -10.13 -4.21 18.12
C LYS A 152 -10.56 -3.67 16.74
N GLY A 153 -11.87 -3.62 16.49
CA GLY A 153 -12.44 -3.04 15.26
C GLY A 153 -12.53 -4.00 14.06
N ALA A 154 -12.20 -5.28 14.24
CA ALA A 154 -12.49 -6.30 13.25
C ALA A 154 -13.99 -6.60 13.23
N ALA A 155 -14.61 -6.52 12.05
CA ALA A 155 -15.97 -6.98 11.82
C ALA A 155 -15.91 -8.48 11.54
N TRP A 156 -16.00 -9.30 12.60
CA TRP A 156 -16.32 -10.72 12.48
C TRP A 156 -17.83 -10.93 12.63
#